data_AF-A0A933J4J2-F1
#
_entry.id   AF-A0A933J4J2-F1
#
_cell.length_a   1.000
_cell.length_b   1.000
_cell.length_c   1.000
_cell.angle_alpha   90.00
_cell.angle_beta   90.00
_cell.angle_gamma   90.00
#
_symmetry.space_group_name_H-M   'P 1'
#
loop_
_entity.id
_entity.type
_entity.pdbx_description
1 polymer ?
#
loop_
_entity_poly.entity_id
_entity_poly.type
_entity_poly.pdbx_seq_one_letter_code
_entity_poly.pdbx_strand_id
1 'polypeptide(L)'
;MRAYLRHRAKLLECRAAHIQQMQKALQQMNVPLTQVLSDITGETGLAILRQIVAGDRDPLARAQLRDPRCRSTAEEIAKALTGNYRPEHVFALKQALA
;
A
#
# COMPACT_ATOMS: atom_id res chain seq x y z
N MET A 1 25.65 -21.02 13.31
CA MET A 1 25.52 -20.03 12.19
C MET A 1 24.34 -20.27 11.24
N ARG A 2 23.92 -21.52 10.94
CA ARG A 2 22.80 -21.81 9.99
C ARG A 2 21.39 -21.42 10.47
N ALA A 3 21.14 -21.41 11.79
CA ALA A 3 19.84 -21.04 12.35
C ALA A 3 19.49 -19.55 12.10
N TYR A 4 20.47 -18.66 12.21
CA TYR A 4 20.29 -17.23 11.93
C TYR A 4 19.96 -16.95 10.45
N LEU A 5 20.60 -17.66 9.51
CA LEU A 5 20.31 -17.52 8.09
C LEU A 5 18.88 -17.99 7.75
N ARG A 6 18.42 -19.09 8.35
CA ARG A 6 17.02 -19.55 8.21
C ARG A 6 16.03 -18.54 8.80
N HIS A 7 16.36 -17.98 9.96
CA HIS A 7 15.51 -16.97 10.59
C HIS A 7 15.40 -15.72 9.69
N ARG A 8 16.52 -15.24 9.15
CA ARG A 8 16.55 -14.12 8.20
C ARG A 8 15.77 -14.42 6.92
N ALA A 9 15.92 -15.61 6.34
CA ALA A 9 15.16 -16.02 5.15
C ALA A 9 13.65 -16.02 5.41
N LYS A 10 13.23 -16.60 6.55
CA LYS A 10 11.83 -16.63 6.97
C LYS A 10 11.25 -15.22 7.15
N LEU A 11 12.02 -14.29 7.74
CA LEU A 11 11.60 -12.88 7.85
C LEU A 11 11.43 -12.22 6.48
N LEU A 12 12.29 -12.55 5.51
CA LEU A 12 12.20 -12.02 4.15
C LEU A 12 10.96 -12.57 3.43
N GLU A 13 10.69 -13.86 3.55
CA GLU A 13 9.50 -14.51 2.99
C GLU A 13 8.21 -13.94 3.58
N CYS A 14 8.14 -13.76 4.90
CA CYS A 14 6.98 -13.13 5.55
C CYS A 14 6.75 -11.71 5.02
N ARG A 15 7.80 -10.90 4.87
CA ARG A 15 7.68 -9.55 4.30
C ARG A 15 7.18 -9.58 2.86
N ALA A 16 7.73 -10.47 2.03
CA ALA A 16 7.30 -10.61 0.64
C ALA A 16 5.82 -11.00 0.53
N ALA A 17 5.36 -11.92 1.39
CA ALA A 17 3.96 -12.32 1.45
C ALA A 17 3.04 -11.15 1.84
N HIS A 18 3.43 -10.32 2.81
CA HIS A 18 2.64 -9.14 3.19
C HIS A 18 2.53 -8.14 2.04
N ILE A 19 3.64 -7.86 1.34
CA ILE A 19 3.63 -6.95 0.18
C ILE A 19 2.70 -7.48 -0.92
N GLN A 20 2.75 -8.77 -1.22
CA GLN A 20 1.86 -9.39 -2.22
C GLN A 20 0.39 -9.33 -1.81
N GLN A 21 0.08 -9.51 -0.52
CA GLN A 21 -1.29 -9.36 0.00
C GLN A 21 -1.79 -7.92 -0.15
N MET A 22 -0.95 -6.92 0.14
CA MET A 22 -1.28 -5.51 -0.06
C MET A 22 -1.57 -5.21 -1.54
N GLN A 23 -0.72 -5.67 -2.45
CA GLN A 23 -0.92 -5.53 -3.88
C GLN A 23 -2.22 -6.20 -4.33
N LYS A 24 -2.50 -7.41 -3.86
CA LYS A 24 -3.73 -8.14 -4.18
C LYS A 24 -4.98 -7.40 -3.69
N ALA A 25 -4.96 -6.84 -2.48
CA ALA A 25 -6.06 -6.04 -1.96
C ALA A 25 -6.29 -4.78 -2.81
N LEU A 26 -5.22 -4.09 -3.23
CA LEU A 26 -5.30 -2.93 -4.12
C LEU A 26 -5.89 -3.28 -5.50
N GLN A 27 -5.47 -4.42 -6.08
CA GLN A 27 -6.02 -4.92 -7.34
C GLN A 27 -7.51 -5.27 -7.22
N GLN A 28 -7.93 -5.91 -6.13
CA GLN A 28 -9.34 -6.23 -5.88
C GLN A 28 -10.21 -4.98 -5.68
N MET A 29 -9.64 -3.90 -5.12
CA MET A 29 -10.33 -2.60 -5.00
C MET A 29 -10.33 -1.80 -6.32
N ASN A 30 -9.73 -2.31 -7.40
CA ASN A 30 -9.54 -1.60 -8.67
C ASN A 30 -8.79 -0.27 -8.49
N VAL A 31 -7.78 -0.27 -7.61
CA VAL A 31 -6.95 0.91 -7.26
C VAL A 31 -5.55 0.68 -7.86
N PRO A 32 -5.20 1.30 -9.01
CA PRO A 32 -3.90 1.11 -9.67
C PRO A 32 -2.74 1.86 -8.98
N LEU A 33 -2.73 1.92 -7.64
CA LEU A 33 -1.70 2.61 -6.86
C LEU A 33 -0.30 2.01 -7.08
N THR A 34 -0.21 0.70 -7.31
CA THR A 34 1.04 -0.02 -7.60
C THR A 34 1.66 0.35 -8.94
N GLN A 35 0.89 0.93 -9.87
CA GLN A 35 1.39 1.37 -11.17
C GLN A 35 1.87 2.83 -11.13
N VAL A 36 1.26 3.64 -10.27
CA VAL A 36 1.59 5.06 -10.11
C VAL A 36 2.76 5.26 -9.15
N LEU A 37 2.82 4.50 -8.04
CA LEU A 37 3.93 4.55 -7.10
C LEU A 37 4.98 3.50 -7.45
N SER A 38 6.24 3.91 -7.56
CA SER A 38 7.37 2.99 -7.74
C SER A 38 7.59 2.06 -6.54
N ASP A 39 7.19 2.50 -5.33
CA ASP A 39 7.28 1.70 -4.11
C ASP A 39 6.06 1.96 -3.20
N ILE A 40 5.24 0.93 -2.99
CA ILE A 40 4.09 0.98 -2.08
C ILE A 40 4.47 0.84 -0.60
N THR A 41 5.67 0.31 -0.32
CA THR A 41 6.23 0.17 1.03
C THR A 41 7.08 1.36 1.44
N GLY A 42 7.27 2.33 0.54
CA GLY A 42 7.89 3.61 0.86
C GLY A 42 7.02 4.46 1.78
N GLU A 43 7.60 5.55 2.29
CA GLU A 43 6.95 6.44 3.27
C GLU A 43 5.61 6.98 2.76
N THR A 44 5.57 7.49 1.52
CA THR A 44 4.33 7.95 0.88
C THR A 44 3.29 6.84 0.73
N GLY A 45 3.70 5.66 0.26
CA GLY A 45 2.79 4.52 0.07
C GLY A 45 2.17 4.07 1.38
N LEU A 46 2.99 3.90 2.42
CA LEU A 46 2.52 3.55 3.76
C LEU A 46 1.63 4.63 4.38
N ALA A 47 1.94 5.92 4.19
CA ALA A 47 1.11 7.02 4.67
C ALA A 47 -0.30 6.98 4.06
N ILE A 48 -0.38 6.80 2.73
CA ILE A 48 -1.65 6.68 2.01
C ILE A 48 -2.43 5.44 2.48
N LEU A 49 -1.77 4.29 2.59
CA LEU A 49 -2.42 3.05 3.01
C LEU A 49 -2.93 3.11 4.46
N ARG A 50 -2.19 3.75 5.36
CA ARG A 50 -2.64 4.00 6.73
C ARG A 50 -3.87 4.91 6.77
N GLN A 51 -3.94 5.93 5.93
CA GLN A 51 -5.14 6.77 5.83
C GLN A 51 -6.35 6.03 5.23
N ILE A 52 -6.13 5.16 4.23
CA ILE A 52 -7.18 4.28 3.72
C ILE A 52 -7.76 3.42 4.84
N VAL A 53 -6.90 2.82 5.66
CA VAL A 53 -7.32 2.00 6.81
C VAL A 53 -7.94 2.82 7.94
N ALA A 54 -7.51 4.06 8.14
CA ALA A 54 -8.12 4.99 9.08
C ALA A 54 -9.54 5.43 8.66
N GLY A 55 -9.96 5.12 7.43
CA GLY A 55 -11.28 5.43 6.92
C GLY A 55 -11.42 6.83 6.35
N ASP A 56 -10.31 7.56 6.18
CA ASP A 56 -10.32 8.85 5.49
C ASP A 56 -10.65 8.59 4.02
N ARG A 57 -11.77 9.10 3.50
CA ARG A 57 -12.27 8.81 2.15
C ARG A 57 -11.85 9.84 1.12
N ASP A 58 -11.13 10.89 1.50
CA ASP A 58 -10.77 11.96 0.57
C ASP A 58 -9.53 11.57 -0.26
N PRO A 59 -9.69 11.28 -1.58
CA PRO A 59 -8.55 10.95 -2.44
C PRO A 59 -7.59 12.13 -2.63
N LEU A 60 -8.07 13.38 -2.49
CA LEU A 60 -7.25 14.57 -2.62
C LEU A 60 -6.36 14.76 -1.39
N ALA A 61 -6.90 14.56 -0.19
CA ALA A 61 -6.14 14.61 1.06
C ALA A 61 -5.02 13.56 1.07
N ARG A 62 -5.34 12.34 0.65
CA ARG A 62 -4.37 11.25 0.49
C ARG A 62 -3.29 11.57 -0.55
N ALA A 63 -3.65 12.21 -1.67
CA ALA A 63 -2.71 12.61 -2.70
C ALA A 63 -1.78 13.75 -2.26
N GLN A 64 -2.18 14.57 -1.27
CA GLN A 64 -1.33 15.61 -0.69
C GLN A 64 -0.23 15.06 0.22
N LEU A 65 -0.38 13.83 0.73
CA LEU A 65 0.67 13.10 1.47
C LEU A 65 1.82 12.62 0.57
N ARG A 66 1.72 12.86 -0.74
CA ARG A 66 2.75 12.56 -1.71
C ARG A 66 4.05 13.31 -1.39
N ASP A 67 5.16 12.58 -1.36
CA ASP A 67 6.49 13.21 -1.32
C ASP A 67 6.70 14.05 -2.61
N PRO A 68 7.20 15.29 -2.51
CA PRO A 68 7.45 16.14 -3.68
C PRO A 68 8.42 15.54 -4.71
N ARG A 69 9.24 14.55 -4.33
CA ARG A 69 10.14 13.81 -5.22
C ARG A 69 9.45 12.69 -6.00
N CYS A 70 8.18 12.41 -5.71
CA CYS A 70 7.42 11.39 -6.40
C CYS A 70 7.16 11.84 -7.85
N ARG A 71 7.48 10.96 -8.81
CA ARG A 71 7.38 11.24 -10.25
C ARG A 71 5.95 11.52 -10.69
N SER A 72 4.98 10.86 -10.06
CA SER A 72 3.57 11.00 -10.39
C SER A 72 2.92 12.19 -9.70
N THR A 73 2.01 12.88 -10.39
CA THR A 73 1.35 14.07 -9.84
C THR A 73 0.31 13.72 -8.78
N ALA A 74 -0.08 14.69 -7.95
CA ALA A 74 -1.16 14.49 -6.97
C ALA A 74 -2.48 14.09 -7.68
N GLU A 75 -2.74 14.62 -8.87
CA GLU A 75 -3.91 14.26 -9.68
C GLU A 75 -3.86 12.81 -10.16
N GLU A 76 -2.70 12.31 -10.60
CA GLU A 76 -2.53 10.91 -11.00
C GLU A 76 -2.74 9.96 -9.82
N ILE A 77 -2.23 10.32 -8.64
CA ILE A 77 -2.43 9.56 -7.41
C ILE A 77 -3.91 9.59 -6.99
N ALA A 78 -4.56 10.75 -7.03
CA ALA A 78 -5.99 10.87 -6.70
C ALA A 78 -6.87 10.04 -7.66
N LYS A 79 -6.55 10.05 -8.96
CA LYS A 79 -7.21 9.18 -9.96
C LYS A 79 -6.97 7.70 -9.66
N ALA A 80 -5.75 7.31 -9.30
CA ALA A 80 -5.44 5.93 -8.93
C ALA A 80 -6.11 5.50 -7.62
N LEU A 81 -6.42 6.44 -6.73
CA LEU A 81 -7.20 6.23 -5.51
C LEU A 81 -8.71 6.22 -5.75
N THR A 82 -9.16 6.29 -7.00
CA THR A 82 -10.57 6.16 -7.34
C THR A 82 -10.87 4.68 -7.60
N GLY A 83 -11.50 4.01 -6.63
CA GLY A 83 -11.78 2.57 -6.69
C GLY A 83 -12.88 2.14 -5.71
N ASN A 84 -13.12 0.83 -5.64
CA ASN A 84 -14.14 0.24 -4.78
C ASN A 84 -13.56 -0.17 -3.42
N TYR A 85 -13.74 0.69 -2.41
CA TYR A 85 -13.27 0.48 -1.04
C TYR A 85 -14.25 -0.33 -0.20
N ARG A 86 -14.51 -1.60 -0.60
CA ARG A 86 -15.31 -2.52 0.22
C ARG A 86 -14.62 -2.78 1.57
N PRO A 87 -15.37 -2.91 2.66
CA PRO A 87 -14.82 -3.14 4.00
C PRO A 87 -13.98 -4.41 4.08
N GLU A 88 -14.33 -5.45 3.32
CA GLU A 88 -13.58 -6.71 3.22
C GLU A 88 -12.13 -6.51 2.74
N HIS A 89 -11.93 -5.70 1.69
CA HIS A 89 -10.60 -5.43 1.15
C HIS A 89 -9.79 -4.47 2.03
N VAL A 90 -10.45 -3.49 2.65
CA VAL A 90 -9.81 -2.59 3.62
C VAL A 90 -9.35 -3.37 4.85
N PHE A 91 -10.13 -4.38 5.29
CA PHE A 91 -9.74 -5.26 6.38
C PHE A 91 -8.52 -6.12 6.02
N ALA A 92 -8.50 -6.71 4.82
CA ALA A 92 -7.34 -7.46 4.34
C ALA A 92 -6.09 -6.57 4.26
N LEU A 93 -6.23 -5.33 3.79
CA LEU A 93 -5.14 -4.36 3.76
C LEU A 93 -4.63 -4.01 5.17
N LYS A 94 -5.55 -3.83 6.13
CA LYS A 94 -5.21 -3.59 7.53
C LYS A 94 -4.41 -4.75 8.13
N GLN A 95 -4.77 -6.00 7.82
CA GLN A 95 -4.01 -7.17 8.28
C GLN A 95 -2.61 -7.24 7.67
N ALA A 96 -2.46 -6.88 6.40
CA ALA A 96 -1.16 -6.91 5.73
C ALA A 96 -0.20 -5.80 6.20
N LEU A 97 -0.73 -4.72 6.78
CA LEU A 97 0.02 -3.63 7.39
C LEU A 97 0.46 -3.90 8.85
N ALA A 98 -0.06 -4.95 9.48
CA ALA A 98 0.19 -5.29 10.88
C ALA A 98 1.56 -5.94 11.13
#